data_AF-A0A494VJL1-F1
#
_entry.id   AF-A0A494VJL1-F1
#
_cell.length_a   1.000
_cell.length_b   1.000
_cell.length_c   1.000
_cell.angle_alpha   90.00
_cell.angle_beta   90.00
_cell.angle_gamma   90.00
#
_symmetry.space_group_name_H-M   'P 1'
#
loop_
_entity.id
_entity.type
_entity.pdbx_description
1 polymer ?
#
loop_
_entity_poly.entity_id
_entity_poly.type
_entity_poly.pdbx_seq_one_letter_code
_entity_poly.pdbx_strand_id
1 'polypeptide(L)'
;MQKILTTKLLVTLIGQGYRYCLSRTTSILGEDADICITLLPVKRAPSLKNLPERFDTYFKISEEPRQMAMGIDETIVLVDLSEINIFVEVSL
;
A
#
# COMPACT_ATOMS: atom_id res chain seq x y z
N MET A 1 9.59 7.77 -0.90
CA MET A 1 10.00 6.69 -1.81
C MET A 1 8.84 5.74 -1.99
N GLN A 2 8.49 5.37 -3.23
CA GLN A 2 7.43 4.39 -3.53
C GLN A 2 8.04 3.06 -3.97
N LYS A 3 7.39 1.94 -3.64
CA LYS A 3 7.79 0.58 -4.06
C LYS A 3 6.59 -0.22 -4.54
N ILE A 4 6.79 -1.14 -5.49
CA ILE A 4 5.75 -2.08 -5.91
C ILE A 4 5.34 -2.92 -4.70
N LEU A 5 4.03 -3.07 -4.50
CA LEU A 5 3.49 -3.96 -3.48
C LEU A 5 3.84 -5.40 -3.82
N THR A 6 4.44 -6.09 -2.87
CA THR A 6 4.74 -7.53 -2.97
C THR A 6 4.35 -8.21 -1.68
N THR A 7 4.09 -9.51 -1.72
CA THR A 7 3.79 -10.31 -0.52
C THR A 7 4.88 -10.17 0.55
N LYS A 8 6.16 -10.12 0.13
CA LYS A 8 7.29 -9.93 1.06
C LYS A 8 7.22 -8.58 1.77
N LEU A 9 7.00 -7.50 1.02
CA LEU A 9 6.87 -6.15 1.60
C LEU A 9 5.68 -6.07 2.56
N LEU A 10 4.55 -6.67 2.20
CA LEU A 10 3.36 -6.70 3.04
C LEU A 10 3.61 -7.41 4.37
N VAL A 11 4.29 -8.57 4.34
CA VAL A 11 4.67 -9.32 5.56
C VAL A 11 5.58 -8.48 6.45
N THR A 12 6.58 -7.78 5.87
CA THR A 12 7.46 -6.88 6.63
C THR A 12 6.67 -5.76 7.32
N LEU A 13 5.73 -5.12 6.60
CA LEU A 13 4.90 -4.05 7.17
C LEU A 13 4.01 -4.56 8.31
N ILE A 14 3.40 -5.74 8.14
CA ILE A 14 2.59 -6.38 9.19
C ILE A 14 3.46 -6.68 10.43
N GLY A 15 4.66 -7.22 10.22
CA GLY A 15 5.62 -7.51 11.30
C GLY A 15 6.04 -6.26 12.09
N GLN A 16 6.13 -5.11 11.42
CA GLN A 16 6.45 -3.82 12.06
C GLN A 16 5.24 -3.10 12.68
N GLY A 17 4.08 -3.75 12.69
CA GLY A 17 2.87 -3.27 13.35
C GLY A 17 2.00 -2.34 12.51
N TYR A 18 2.22 -2.24 11.20
CA TYR A 18 1.26 -1.61 10.30
C TYR A 18 0.02 -2.51 10.17
N ARG A 19 -1.17 -1.93 10.24
CA ARG A 19 -2.45 -2.66 10.30
C ARG A 19 -3.45 -2.22 9.26
N TYR A 20 -3.28 -1.03 8.70
CA TYR A 20 -4.16 -0.46 7.68
C TYR A 20 -3.33 0.19 6.58
N CYS A 21 -3.92 0.40 5.42
CA CYS A 21 -3.36 1.18 4.34
C CYS A 21 -4.38 2.22 3.89
N LEU A 22 -4.02 3.50 3.90
CA LEU A 22 -4.78 4.50 3.14
C LEU A 22 -4.62 4.20 1.66
N SER A 23 -5.67 4.34 0.88
CA SER A 23 -5.66 4.06 -0.55
C SER A 23 -6.05 5.28 -1.35
N ARG A 24 -5.29 5.52 -2.41
CA ARG A 24 -5.60 6.48 -3.47
C ARG A 24 -5.56 5.75 -4.80
N THR A 25 -6.57 5.94 -5.62
CA THR A 25 -6.60 5.39 -6.98
C THR A 25 -6.44 6.51 -8.00
N THR A 26 -5.56 6.33 -8.96
CA THR A 26 -5.34 7.26 -10.07
C THR A 26 -5.33 6.51 -11.38
N SER A 27 -6.00 7.06 -12.40
CA SER A 27 -5.85 6.58 -13.77
C SER A 27 -4.46 6.95 -14.30
N ILE A 28 -3.82 5.99 -14.94
CA ILE A 28 -2.57 6.17 -15.68
C ILE A 28 -2.81 5.77 -17.13
N LEU A 29 -1.93 6.18 -18.03
CA LEU A 29 -1.93 5.73 -19.43
C LEU A 29 -0.57 5.07 -19.66
N GLY A 30 -0.52 3.75 -19.55
CA GLY A 30 0.68 2.94 -19.74
C GLY A 30 0.41 1.76 -20.67
N GLU A 31 1.45 1.18 -21.26
CA GLU A 31 1.30 0.01 -22.15
C GLU A 31 0.82 -1.25 -21.39
N ASP A 32 1.16 -1.36 -20.10
CA ASP A 32 0.89 -2.55 -19.27
C ASP A 32 -0.16 -2.33 -18.16
N ALA A 33 -0.59 -1.09 -17.94
CA ALA A 33 -1.53 -0.75 -16.87
C ALA A 33 -2.23 0.60 -17.10
N ASP A 34 -3.52 0.63 -16.75
CA ASP A 34 -4.38 1.81 -16.86
C ASP A 34 -4.73 2.40 -15.48
N ILE A 35 -4.45 1.65 -14.41
CA ILE A 35 -4.78 2.04 -13.04
C ILE A 35 -3.55 1.94 -12.14
N CYS A 36 -3.33 2.97 -11.32
CA CYS A 36 -2.35 2.95 -10.25
C CYS A 36 -3.06 3.12 -8.89
N ILE A 37 -2.84 2.17 -7.99
CA ILE A 37 -3.28 2.25 -6.60
C ILE A 37 -2.07 2.57 -5.72
N THR A 38 -2.09 3.71 -5.03
CA THR A 38 -1.08 4.06 -4.03
C THR A 38 -1.59 3.73 -2.63
N LEU A 39 -0.87 2.90 -1.89
CA LEU A 39 -1.13 2.52 -0.52
C LEU A 39 -0.17 3.23 0.45
N LEU A 40 -0.68 3.89 1.49
CA LEU A 40 0.12 4.43 2.59
C LEU A 40 -0.14 3.62 3.88
N PRO A 41 0.81 2.76 4.31
CA PRO A 41 0.65 1.97 5.52
C PRO A 41 0.56 2.83 6.79
N VAL A 42 -0.40 2.50 7.66
CA VAL A 42 -0.59 3.15 8.96
C VAL A 42 -0.87 2.12 10.06
N LYS A 43 -0.44 2.43 11.29
CA LYS A 43 -0.53 1.50 12.43
C LYS A 43 -1.89 1.47 13.11
N ARG A 44 -2.67 2.55 12.98
CA ARG A 44 -3.98 2.72 13.63
C ARG A 44 -5.07 2.87 12.59
N ALA A 45 -6.30 2.50 12.96
CA ALA A 45 -7.46 2.65 12.10
C ALA A 45 -7.67 4.13 11.77
N PRO A 46 -7.70 4.51 10.48
CA PRO A 46 -8.06 5.86 10.06
C PRO A 46 -9.55 6.14 10.30
N SER A 47 -9.90 7.41 10.38
CA SER A 47 -11.30 7.85 10.31
C SER A 47 -11.63 8.19 8.86
N LEU A 48 -12.65 7.55 8.28
CA LEU A 48 -13.10 7.86 6.91
C LEU A 48 -13.46 9.34 6.72
N LYS A 49 -13.96 10.00 7.77
CA LYS A 49 -14.34 11.42 7.72
C LYS A 49 -13.14 12.37 7.67
N ASN A 50 -11.96 11.91 8.10
CA ASN A 50 -10.76 12.72 8.28
C ASN A 50 -9.56 12.08 7.58
N LEU A 51 -9.77 11.55 6.37
CA LEU A 51 -8.65 11.07 5.57
C LEU A 51 -7.80 12.26 5.10
N PRO A 52 -6.48 12.11 5.02
CA PRO A 52 -5.62 13.11 4.39
C PRO A 52 -6.07 13.37 2.95
N GLU A 53 -5.85 14.59 2.50
CA GLU A 53 -6.18 15.00 1.14
C GLU A 53 -5.56 14.01 0.12
N ARG A 54 -6.34 13.67 -0.91
CA ARG A 54 -6.01 12.71 -1.98
C ARG A 54 -6.15 11.22 -1.62
N PHE A 55 -6.57 10.84 -0.41
CA PHE A 55 -6.90 9.44 -0.11
C PHE A 55 -8.42 9.23 -0.08
N ASP A 56 -8.88 8.24 -0.81
CA ASP A 56 -10.30 8.01 -1.07
C ASP A 56 -10.91 7.05 -0.04
N THR A 57 -10.09 6.11 0.46
CA THR A 57 -10.52 5.07 1.39
C THR A 57 -9.34 4.51 2.20
N TYR A 58 -9.58 3.53 3.05
CA TYR A 58 -8.54 2.71 3.66
C TYR A 58 -8.96 1.24 3.72
N PHE A 59 -7.96 0.38 3.74
CA PHE A 59 -8.12 -1.07 3.87
C PHE A 59 -7.41 -1.60 5.11
N LYS A 60 -7.90 -2.72 5.65
CA LYS A 60 -7.10 -3.49 6.61
C LYS A 60 -5.99 -4.19 5.84
N ILE A 61 -4.76 -4.09 6.32
CA ILE A 61 -3.58 -4.59 5.60
C ILE A 61 -3.63 -6.11 5.36
N SER A 62 -4.35 -6.85 6.19
CA SER A 62 -4.50 -8.30 6.11
C SER A 62 -5.60 -8.78 5.15
N GLU A 63 -6.41 -7.86 4.62
CA GLU A 63 -7.56 -8.16 3.75
C GLU A 63 -7.22 -7.76 2.29
N GLU A 64 -7.69 -6.62 1.79
CA GLU A 64 -7.53 -6.23 0.38
C GLU A 64 -6.06 -6.09 -0.06
N PRO A 65 -5.17 -5.44 0.71
CA PRO A 65 -3.76 -5.33 0.34
C PRO A 65 -3.05 -6.68 0.26
N ARG A 66 -3.56 -7.72 0.94
CA ARG A 66 -3.05 -9.09 0.81
C ARG A 66 -3.37 -9.67 -0.56
N GLN A 67 -4.55 -9.39 -1.10
CA GLN A 67 -4.92 -9.81 -2.45
C GLN A 67 -4.16 -8.99 -3.49
N MET A 68 -4.10 -7.67 -3.32
CA MET A 68 -3.33 -6.76 -4.21
C MET A 68 -1.87 -7.14 -4.33
N ALA A 69 -1.26 -7.68 -3.25
CA ALA A 69 0.14 -8.12 -3.24
C ALA A 69 0.41 -9.36 -4.12
N MET A 70 -0.64 -10.07 -4.55
CA MET A 70 -0.55 -11.17 -5.51
C MET A 70 -0.63 -10.70 -6.97
N GLY A 71 -0.88 -9.41 -7.20
CA GLY A 71 -1.08 -8.83 -8.52
C GLY A 71 -2.56 -8.64 -8.86
N ILE A 72 -2.83 -7.63 -9.69
CA ILE A 72 -4.15 -7.34 -10.27
C ILE A 72 -3.89 -6.99 -11.74
N ASP A 73 -4.70 -7.53 -12.64
CA ASP A 73 -4.58 -7.27 -14.07
C ASP A 73 -4.69 -5.76 -14.36
N GLU A 74 -3.86 -5.28 -15.28
CA GLU A 74 -3.82 -3.89 -15.77
C GLU A 74 -3.70 -2.82 -14.66
N THR A 75 -3.21 -3.23 -13.49
CA THR A 75 -3.15 -2.38 -12.29
C THR A 75 -1.79 -2.48 -11.63
N ILE A 76 -1.14 -1.32 -11.45
CA ILE A 76 0.08 -1.22 -10.64
C ILE A 76 -0.31 -0.81 -9.23
N VAL A 77 0.11 -1.59 -8.24
CA VAL A 77 -0.09 -1.25 -6.83
C VAL A 77 1.24 -0.84 -6.20
N LEU A 78 1.32 0.40 -5.75
CA LEU A 78 2.49 1.00 -5.13
C LEU A 78 2.25 1.21 -3.64
N VAL A 79 3.29 1.04 -2.83
CA VAL A 79 3.33 1.39 -1.42
C VAL A 79 4.19 2.64 -1.25
N ASP A 80 3.61 3.69 -0.68
CA ASP A 80 4.34 4.88 -0.29
C ASP A 80 5.01 4.67 1.07
N LEU A 81 6.33 4.80 1.08
CA LEU A 81 7.19 4.59 2.24
C LEU A 81 7.90 5.89 2.64
N SER A 82 7.51 7.04 2.08
CA SER A 82 8.17 8.33 2.32
C SER A 82 8.17 8.74 3.80
N GLU A 83 7.14 8.38 4.54
CA GLU A 83 6.98 8.70 5.96
C GLU A 83 7.18 7.47 6.88
N ILE A 84 7.70 6.37 6.33
CA ILE A 84 7.78 5.07 7.00
C ILE A 84 9.24 4.71 7.21
N ASN A 85 9.60 4.45 8.48
CA ASN A 85 10.88 3.84 8.79
C ASN A 85 10.75 2.32 8.76
N ILE A 86 11.15 1.69 7.65
CA ILE A 86 11.17 0.23 7.50
C ILE A 86 12.55 -0.29 7.91
N PHE A 87 12.59 -1.08 8.98
CA PHE A 87 13.76 -1.89 9.29
C PHE A 87 13.76 -3.12 8.38
N VAL A 88 14.58 -3.09 7.33
CA VAL A 88 14.83 -4.29 6.53
C VAL A 88 15.91 -5.07 7.28
N GLU A 89 15.55 -6.21 7.87
CA GLU A 89 16.56 -7.16 8.32
C GLU A 89 17.34 -7.62 7.09
N VAL A 90 18.61 -7.20 7.01
CA VAL A 90 19.56 -7.77 6.07
C VAL A 90 19.91 -9.14 6.64
N SER A 91 19.27 -10.19 6.12
CA SER A 91 19.78 -11.54 6.33
C SER A 91 21.16 -11.61 5.67
N LEU A 92 22.20 -11.73 6.52
CA LEU A 92 23.57 -12.03 6.12
C LEU A 92 23.67 -13.42 5.48
#